data_AF-A0A1X7F1D3-F1
#
_entry.id   AF-A0A1X7F1D3-F1
#
_cell.length_a   1.000
_cell.length_b   1.000
_cell.length_c   1.000
_cell.angle_alpha   90.00
_cell.angle_beta   90.00
_cell.angle_gamma   90.00
#
_symmetry.space_group_name_H-M   'P 1'
#
loop_
_entity.id
_entity.type
_entity.pdbx_description
1 polymer ?
#
loop_
_entity_poly.entity_id
_entity_poly.type
_entity_poly.pdbx_seq_one_letter_code
_entity_poly.pdbx_strand_id
1 'polypeptide(L)'
;MKSIKVPQSFIHPLFYQEEDVVSSKSDLFYYDMMALLNERAERPWKKGSEAPFKVFQNEKEEIRELFRQRKKEDVKELMKSSIGQFITFLFWMNHLPVPGFRNFSEHVASLEIKPFNVEERLSFVMQKPYQYVSYMQLDELFTEANKQAKVNALIKRK
;
A
#
# COMPACT_ATOMS: atom_id res chain seq x y z
N MET A 1 -13.83 -16.81 -8.97
CA MET A 1 -13.05 -16.33 -7.81
C MET A 1 -13.97 -16.22 -6.62
N LYS A 2 -13.51 -16.53 -5.40
CA LYS A 2 -14.34 -16.48 -4.20
C LYS A 2 -14.38 -15.03 -3.72
N SER A 3 -15.58 -14.47 -3.62
CA SER A 3 -15.81 -13.17 -3.00
C SER A 3 -15.79 -13.32 -1.47
N ILE A 4 -15.18 -12.37 -0.77
CA ILE A 4 -15.11 -12.33 0.69
C ILE A 4 -15.59 -10.98 1.20
N LYS A 5 -16.27 -10.97 2.35
CA LYS A 5 -16.51 -9.73 3.10
C LYS A 5 -15.19 -9.20 3.64
N VAL A 6 -15.01 -7.89 3.62
CA VAL A 6 -13.82 -7.25 4.20
C VAL A 6 -13.75 -7.55 5.70
N PRO A 7 -12.62 -8.11 6.22
CA PRO A 7 -12.45 -8.35 7.64
C PRO A 7 -12.44 -7.03 8.44
N GLN A 8 -12.91 -7.08 9.69
CA GLN A 8 -12.98 -5.91 10.57
C GLN A 8 -11.64 -5.16 10.71
N SER A 9 -10.50 -5.86 10.69
CA SER A 9 -9.18 -5.22 10.74
C SER A 9 -8.85 -4.39 9.50
N PHE A 10 -9.50 -4.61 8.36
CA PHE A 10 -9.26 -3.90 7.10
C PHE A 10 -10.28 -2.79 6.80
N ILE A 11 -11.29 -2.63 7.66
CA ILE A 11 -12.22 -1.49 7.56
C ILE A 11 -11.46 -0.21 7.86
N HIS A 12 -11.47 0.71 6.92
CA HIS A 12 -10.79 2.00 7.02
C HIS A 12 -11.45 3.01 6.08
N PRO A 13 -11.77 4.25 6.53
CA PRO A 13 -12.53 5.23 5.74
C PRO A 13 -11.95 5.55 4.36
N LEU A 14 -10.64 5.41 4.18
CA LEU A 14 -9.98 5.59 2.89
C LEU A 14 -10.14 4.38 1.96
N PHE A 15 -10.19 3.15 2.48
CA PHE A 15 -10.06 1.93 1.67
C PHE A 15 -11.37 1.17 1.52
N TYR A 16 -11.91 0.68 2.64
CA TYR A 16 -13.05 -0.22 2.68
C TYR A 16 -13.98 0.09 3.85
N GLN A 17 -15.28 -0.12 3.64
CA GLN A 17 -16.35 -0.07 4.63
C GLN A 17 -16.79 -1.49 5.05
N GLU A 18 -17.63 -1.60 6.08
CA GLU A 18 -18.01 -2.89 6.69
C GLU A 18 -18.74 -3.85 5.74
N GLU A 19 -19.53 -3.32 4.81
CA GLU A 19 -20.27 -4.14 3.83
C GLU A 19 -19.53 -4.33 2.51
N ASP A 20 -18.32 -3.79 2.38
CA ASP A 20 -17.53 -3.96 1.18
C ASP A 20 -17.10 -5.43 1.01
N VAL A 21 -16.98 -5.79 -0.26
CA VAL A 21 -16.64 -7.13 -0.69
C VAL A 21 -15.45 -7.06 -1.63
N VAL A 22 -14.50 -7.96 -1.40
CA VAL A 22 -13.32 -8.12 -2.23
C VAL A 22 -13.47 -9.42 -3.01
N SER A 23 -13.23 -9.36 -4.31
CA SER A 23 -13.48 -10.48 -5.22
C SER A 23 -12.40 -10.67 -6.27
N SER A 24 -11.54 -9.67 -6.48
CA SER A 24 -10.46 -9.65 -7.45
C SER A 24 -9.08 -9.66 -6.82
N LYS A 25 -8.12 -10.36 -7.45
CA LYS A 25 -6.69 -10.27 -7.11
C LYS A 25 -6.11 -8.86 -7.32
N SER A 26 -6.82 -8.00 -8.06
CA SER A 26 -6.47 -6.58 -8.25
C SER A 26 -6.99 -5.69 -7.12
N ASP A 27 -7.91 -6.18 -6.29
CA ASP A 27 -8.44 -5.40 -5.18
C ASP A 27 -7.34 -5.17 -4.12
N LEU A 28 -7.35 -4.00 -3.49
CA LEU A 28 -6.37 -3.65 -2.47
C LEU A 28 -6.38 -4.67 -1.34
N PHE A 29 -5.18 -5.07 -0.92
CA PHE A 29 -4.96 -6.01 0.19
C PHE A 29 -5.62 -7.40 0.00
N TYR A 30 -6.01 -7.78 -1.23
CA TYR A 30 -6.66 -9.07 -1.50
C TYR A 30 -5.89 -10.25 -0.92
N TYR A 31 -4.58 -10.31 -1.18
CA TYR A 31 -3.73 -11.41 -0.71
C TYR A 31 -3.61 -11.43 0.81
N ASP A 32 -3.50 -10.25 1.43
CA ASP A 32 -3.38 -10.09 2.88
C ASP A 32 -4.66 -10.56 3.59
N MET A 33 -5.83 -10.11 3.11
CA MET A 33 -7.14 -10.57 3.62
C MET A 33 -7.36 -12.06 3.38
N MET A 34 -6.99 -12.58 2.21
CA MET A 34 -7.12 -14.02 1.93
C MET A 34 -6.23 -14.88 2.82
N ALA A 35 -5.00 -14.43 3.12
CA ALA A 35 -4.12 -15.15 4.03
C ALA A 35 -4.54 -15.07 5.49
N LEU A 36 -5.22 -13.99 5.89
CA LEU A 36 -5.85 -13.88 7.21
C LEU A 36 -6.97 -14.90 7.40
N LEU A 37 -7.77 -15.13 6.36
CA LEU A 37 -8.96 -16.01 6.42
C LEU A 37 -8.68 -17.46 6.04
N ASN A 38 -7.60 -17.74 5.31
CA ASN A 38 -7.30 -19.07 4.79
C ASN A 38 -5.79 -19.36 4.82
N GLU A 39 -5.40 -20.35 5.62
CA GLU A 39 -4.01 -20.75 5.78
C GLU A 39 -3.33 -21.18 4.47
N ARG A 40 -4.10 -21.71 3.51
CA ARG A 40 -3.62 -22.17 2.20
C ARG A 40 -3.58 -21.08 1.13
N ALA A 41 -3.92 -19.83 1.46
CA ALA A 41 -3.88 -18.74 0.50
C ALA A 41 -2.45 -18.42 0.03
N GLU A 42 -2.36 -17.86 -1.16
CA GLU A 42 -1.12 -17.34 -1.74
C GLU A 42 -0.56 -16.19 -0.87
N ARG A 43 0.76 -16.17 -0.65
CA ARG A 43 1.44 -15.18 0.21
C ARG A 43 2.61 -14.53 -0.54
N PRO A 44 2.36 -13.55 -1.42
CA PRO A 44 3.38 -12.97 -2.29
C PRO A 44 4.56 -12.35 -1.51
N TRP A 45 4.32 -11.83 -0.31
CA TRP A 45 5.36 -11.25 0.57
C TRP A 45 6.44 -12.25 1.01
N LYS A 46 6.19 -13.57 0.99
CA LYS A 46 7.19 -14.57 1.41
C LYS A 46 8.52 -14.48 0.66
N LYS A 47 8.51 -14.00 -0.59
CA LYS A 47 9.72 -13.81 -1.39
C LYS A 47 10.18 -12.34 -1.46
N GLY A 48 9.42 -11.42 -0.86
CA GLY A 48 9.49 -10.00 -1.18
C GLY A 48 8.95 -9.76 -2.59
N SER A 49 8.07 -8.78 -2.77
CA SER A 49 7.47 -8.51 -4.08
C SER A 49 7.49 -7.01 -4.39
N GLU A 50 8.06 -6.68 -5.55
CA GLU A 50 8.06 -5.33 -6.11
C GLU A 50 6.79 -5.03 -6.93
N ALA A 51 5.84 -5.97 -7.02
CA ALA A 51 4.66 -5.79 -7.85
C ALA A 51 3.86 -4.52 -7.52
N PRO A 52 3.59 -4.18 -6.23
CA PRO A 52 2.87 -2.95 -5.90
C PRO A 52 3.63 -1.68 -6.34
N PHE A 53 4.97 -1.68 -6.24
CA PHE A 53 5.78 -0.56 -6.72
C PHE A 53 5.67 -0.41 -8.25
N LYS A 54 5.70 -1.51 -9.01
CA LYS A 54 5.54 -1.48 -10.47
C LYS A 54 4.16 -0.97 -10.91
N VAL A 55 3.11 -1.31 -10.17
CA VAL A 55 1.76 -0.76 -10.40
C VAL A 55 1.80 0.76 -10.26
N PHE A 56 2.33 1.27 -9.14
CA PHE A 56 2.46 2.71 -8.92
C PHE A 56 3.28 3.42 -10.02
N GLN A 57 4.39 2.81 -10.47
CA GLN A 57 5.20 3.39 -11.54
C GLN A 57 4.42 3.58 -12.84
N ASN A 58 3.48 2.67 -13.15
CA ASN A 58 2.65 2.78 -14.34
C ASN A 58 1.54 3.85 -14.19
N GLU A 59 1.04 4.07 -12.97
CA GLU A 59 -0.01 5.05 -12.66
C GLU A 59 0.52 6.49 -12.49
N LYS A 60 1.82 6.64 -12.23
CA LYS A 60 2.45 7.91 -11.81
C LYS A 60 2.17 9.09 -12.74
N GLU A 61 2.29 8.88 -14.06
CA GLU A 61 2.06 9.94 -15.04
C GLU A 61 0.58 10.29 -15.17
N GLU A 62 -0.31 9.31 -15.00
CA GLU A 62 -1.76 9.56 -14.96
C GLU A 62 -2.14 10.40 -13.75
N ILE A 63 -1.60 10.11 -12.55
CA ILE A 63 -1.84 10.91 -11.35
C ILE A 63 -1.44 12.38 -11.59
N ARG A 64 -0.24 12.60 -12.15
CA ARG A 64 0.25 13.95 -12.50
C ARG A 64 -0.70 14.67 -13.44
N GLU A 65 -1.20 13.94 -14.45
CA GLU A 65 -2.15 14.49 -15.41
C GLU A 65 -3.47 14.90 -14.76
N LEU A 66 -4.03 14.04 -13.90
CA LEU A 66 -5.28 14.32 -13.20
C LEU A 66 -5.16 15.54 -12.27
N PHE A 67 -4.02 15.70 -11.59
CA PHE A 67 -3.72 16.92 -10.83
C PHE A 67 -3.66 18.16 -11.72
N ARG A 68 -2.99 18.08 -12.88
CA ARG A 68 -2.91 19.17 -13.85
C ARG A 68 -4.29 19.57 -14.37
N GLN A 69 -5.14 18.58 -14.67
CA GLN A 69 -6.51 18.77 -15.13
C GLN A 69 -7.50 19.16 -14.02
N ARG A 70 -7.07 19.18 -12.75
CA ARG A 70 -7.89 19.48 -11.56
C ARG A 70 -9.11 18.55 -11.40
N LYS A 71 -8.99 17.30 -11.86
CA LYS A 71 -10.01 16.26 -11.76
C LYS A 71 -10.03 15.65 -10.36
N LYS A 72 -10.60 16.38 -9.39
CA LYS A 72 -10.50 16.05 -7.95
C LYS A 72 -10.96 14.64 -7.59
N GLU A 73 -12.09 14.17 -8.11
CA GLU A 73 -12.60 12.84 -7.78
C GLU A 73 -11.71 11.73 -8.35
N ASP A 74 -11.28 11.87 -9.61
CA ASP A 74 -10.36 10.91 -10.24
C ASP A 74 -9.00 10.88 -9.53
N VAL A 75 -8.48 12.06 -9.13
CA VAL A 75 -7.27 12.15 -8.29
C VAL A 75 -7.46 11.39 -6.99
N LYS A 76 -8.61 11.55 -6.33
CA LYS A 76 -8.88 10.92 -5.03
C LYS A 76 -8.91 9.40 -5.15
N GLU A 77 -9.57 8.85 -6.17
CA GLU A 77 -9.64 7.41 -6.40
C GLU A 77 -8.28 6.83 -6.78
N LEU A 78 -7.54 7.47 -7.70
CA LEU A 78 -6.21 6.97 -8.09
C LEU A 78 -5.20 7.09 -6.94
N MET A 79 -5.22 8.20 -6.19
CA MET A 79 -4.39 8.35 -4.99
C MET A 79 -4.74 7.33 -3.91
N LYS A 80 -6.03 7.04 -3.68
CA LYS A 80 -6.44 5.96 -2.77
C LYS A 80 -5.82 4.63 -3.19
N SER A 81 -5.89 4.28 -4.48
CA SER A 81 -5.26 3.07 -5.02
C SER A 81 -3.75 3.08 -4.75
N SER A 82 -3.04 4.13 -5.17
CA SER A 82 -1.59 4.22 -5.04
C SER A 82 -1.09 4.23 -3.59
N ILE A 83 -1.85 4.81 -2.66
CA ILE A 83 -1.56 4.73 -1.22
C ILE A 83 -1.69 3.29 -0.73
N GLY A 84 -2.74 2.58 -1.15
CA GLY A 84 -2.89 1.16 -0.85
C GLY A 84 -1.75 0.30 -1.41
N GLN A 85 -1.28 0.62 -2.62
CA GLN A 85 -0.09 -0.01 -3.20
C GLN A 85 1.17 0.27 -2.39
N PHE A 86 1.35 1.49 -1.86
CA PHE A 86 2.51 1.81 -1.01
C PHE A 86 2.49 1.03 0.29
N ILE A 87 1.35 0.96 0.96
CA ILE A 87 1.19 0.19 2.20
C ILE A 87 1.50 -1.28 1.93
N THR A 88 0.95 -1.85 0.86
CA THR A 88 1.23 -3.22 0.44
C THR A 88 2.73 -3.42 0.19
N PHE A 89 3.36 -2.53 -0.57
CA PHE A 89 4.79 -2.57 -0.84
C PHE A 89 5.63 -2.56 0.44
N LEU A 90 5.34 -1.62 1.34
CA LEU A 90 6.07 -1.38 2.57
C LEU A 90 6.06 -2.60 3.50
N PHE A 91 4.93 -3.28 3.66
CA PHE A 91 4.88 -4.52 4.46
C PHE A 91 5.52 -5.69 3.71
N TRP A 92 5.27 -5.84 2.41
CA TRP A 92 5.73 -6.99 1.65
C TRP A 92 7.24 -7.02 1.46
N MET A 93 7.91 -5.87 1.36
CA MET A 93 9.37 -5.80 1.35
C MET A 93 10.02 -6.21 2.68
N ASN A 94 9.25 -6.19 3.78
CA ASN A 94 9.63 -6.75 5.08
C ASN A 94 9.25 -8.22 5.23
N HIS A 95 8.75 -8.87 4.16
CA HIS A 95 8.22 -10.24 4.18
C HIS A 95 7.03 -10.44 5.12
N LEU A 96 6.26 -9.38 5.36
CA LEU A 96 5.07 -9.40 6.20
C LEU A 96 3.82 -9.09 5.35
N PRO A 97 2.65 -9.67 5.70
CA PRO A 97 1.39 -9.16 5.19
C PRO A 97 1.08 -7.79 5.79
N VAL A 98 0.19 -7.05 5.15
CA VAL A 98 -0.50 -5.92 5.78
C VAL A 98 -1.38 -6.49 6.91
N PRO A 99 -1.24 -6.03 8.17
CA PRO A 99 -1.97 -6.60 9.31
C PRO A 99 -3.43 -6.11 9.41
N GLY A 100 -3.81 -5.15 8.57
CA GLY A 100 -4.99 -4.30 8.71
C GLY A 100 -4.63 -2.94 9.29
N PHE A 101 -5.64 -2.15 9.66
CA PHE A 101 -5.54 -0.75 10.08
C PHE A 101 -5.76 -0.52 11.57
N ARG A 102 -6.09 -1.55 12.35
CA ARG A 102 -6.08 -1.45 13.82
C ARG A 102 -4.63 -1.30 14.30
N ASN A 103 -4.36 -0.31 15.13
CA ASN A 103 -3.00 0.02 15.62
C ASN A 103 -1.97 0.20 14.50
N PHE A 104 -2.40 0.75 13.35
CA PHE A 104 -1.57 0.80 12.14
C PHE A 104 -0.22 1.51 12.33
N SER A 105 -0.17 2.60 13.11
CA SER A 105 1.09 3.32 13.38
C SER A 105 2.10 2.43 14.09
N GLU A 106 1.67 1.64 15.08
CA GLU A 106 2.56 0.71 15.81
C GLU A 106 3.12 -0.36 14.86
N HIS A 107 2.29 -0.88 13.96
CA HIS A 107 2.73 -1.83 12.94
C HIS A 107 3.77 -1.22 12.01
N VAL A 108 3.56 -0.01 11.51
CA VAL A 108 4.54 0.70 10.67
C VAL A 108 5.82 1.02 11.45
N ALA A 109 5.70 1.42 12.72
CA ALA A 109 6.83 1.68 13.61
C ALA A 109 7.71 0.43 13.80
N SER A 110 7.10 -0.76 13.84
CA SER A 110 7.81 -2.03 14.04
C SER A 110 8.58 -2.54 12.83
N LEU A 111 8.39 -1.96 11.63
CA LEU A 111 9.07 -2.40 10.42
C LEU A 111 10.57 -2.11 10.47
N GLU A 112 11.37 -3.10 10.12
CA GLU A 112 12.84 -3.01 10.04
C GLU A 112 13.27 -2.19 8.82
N ILE A 113 12.67 -2.46 7.67
CA ILE A 113 12.98 -1.80 6.41
C ILE A 113 11.88 -0.79 6.09
N LYS A 114 12.15 0.49 6.31
CA LYS A 114 11.18 1.57 6.07
C LYS A 114 11.85 2.90 5.69
N PRO A 115 11.15 3.79 4.95
CA PRO A 115 11.59 5.16 4.73
C PRO A 115 11.77 5.96 6.03
N PHE A 116 12.50 7.06 5.95
CA PHE A 116 12.64 7.98 7.08
C PHE A 116 11.31 8.72 7.32
N ASN A 117 10.92 8.87 8.58
CA ASN A 117 9.65 9.49 9.01
C ASN A 117 8.43 8.94 8.26
N VAL A 118 8.43 7.63 7.98
CA VAL A 118 7.34 7.00 7.21
C VAL A 118 5.99 7.16 7.90
N GLU A 119 5.94 7.17 9.24
CA GLU A 119 4.70 7.24 10.01
C GLU A 119 4.00 8.58 9.78
N GLU A 120 4.72 9.69 9.97
CA GLU A 120 4.19 11.04 9.78
C GLU A 120 3.81 11.29 8.32
N ARG A 121 4.68 10.89 7.38
CA ARG A 121 4.47 11.13 5.95
C ARG A 121 3.31 10.29 5.42
N LEU A 122 3.22 9.03 5.80
CA LEU A 122 2.11 8.15 5.39
C LEU A 122 0.79 8.63 5.99
N SER A 123 0.78 9.01 7.28
CA SER A 123 -0.40 9.57 7.93
C SER A 123 -0.90 10.83 7.21
N PHE A 124 0.01 11.75 6.85
CA PHE A 124 -0.32 12.95 6.08
C PHE A 124 -0.96 12.61 4.72
N VAL A 125 -0.32 11.72 3.95
CA VAL A 125 -0.79 11.32 2.62
C VAL A 125 -2.18 10.65 2.69
N MET A 126 -2.41 9.78 3.69
CA MET A 126 -3.70 9.13 3.91
C MET A 126 -4.81 10.12 4.30
N GLN A 127 -4.49 11.15 5.07
CA GLN A 127 -5.46 12.17 5.48
C GLN A 127 -5.79 13.17 4.36
N LYS A 128 -4.83 13.44 3.46
CA LYS A 128 -4.95 14.48 2.42
C LYS A 128 -4.64 13.94 1.02
N PRO A 129 -5.25 12.83 0.56
CA PRO A 129 -4.86 12.17 -0.70
C PRO A 129 -5.06 13.06 -1.94
N TYR A 130 -5.96 14.04 -1.88
CA TYR A 130 -6.29 14.94 -2.99
C TYR A 130 -5.34 16.14 -3.14
N GLN A 131 -4.29 16.25 -2.33
CA GLN A 131 -3.30 17.33 -2.42
C GLN A 131 -2.11 16.90 -3.26
N TYR A 132 -1.62 17.79 -4.14
CA TYR A 132 -0.43 17.49 -4.94
C TYR A 132 0.81 17.22 -4.08
N VAL A 133 0.93 17.88 -2.92
CA VAL A 133 1.99 17.62 -1.94
C VAL A 133 1.94 16.17 -1.44
N SER A 134 0.74 15.60 -1.24
CA SER A 134 0.60 14.19 -0.85
C SER A 134 1.08 13.24 -1.94
N TYR A 135 0.85 13.57 -3.21
CA TYR A 135 1.41 12.80 -4.32
C TYR A 135 2.93 12.85 -4.34
N MET A 136 3.55 14.03 -4.19
CA MET A 136 5.01 14.15 -4.13
C MET A 136 5.59 13.35 -2.96
N GLN A 137 4.98 13.46 -1.77
CA GLN A 137 5.39 12.68 -0.60
C GLN A 137 5.26 11.17 -0.83
N LEU A 138 4.19 10.72 -1.50
CA LEU A 138 4.00 9.30 -1.83
C LEU A 138 5.05 8.79 -2.81
N ASP A 139 5.39 9.57 -3.83
CA ASP A 139 6.42 9.24 -4.82
C ASP A 139 7.81 9.11 -4.19
N GLU A 140 8.16 10.04 -3.30
CA GLU A 140 9.39 9.99 -2.53
C GLU A 140 9.42 8.78 -1.59
N LEU A 141 8.33 8.52 -0.86
CA LEU A 141 8.20 7.36 0.01
C LEU A 141 8.43 6.05 -0.73
N PHE A 142 7.83 5.87 -1.92
CA PHE A 142 8.08 4.71 -2.78
C PHE A 142 9.54 4.60 -3.21
N THR A 143 10.13 5.73 -3.63
CA THR A 143 11.52 5.78 -4.09
C THR A 143 12.50 5.39 -2.98
N GLU A 144 12.31 5.93 -1.78
CA GLU A 144 13.09 5.62 -0.59
C GLU A 144 12.91 4.14 -0.19
N ALA A 145 11.67 3.66 -0.09
CA ALA A 145 11.36 2.27 0.27
C ALA A 145 12.00 1.29 -0.72
N ASN A 146 11.91 1.55 -2.03
CA ASN A 146 12.51 0.70 -3.05
C ASN A 146 14.04 0.66 -2.96
N LYS A 147 14.67 1.80 -2.66
CA LYS A 147 16.12 1.85 -2.41
C LYS A 147 16.50 0.98 -1.21
N GLN A 148 15.78 1.11 -0.10
CA GLN A 148 16.00 0.31 1.10
C GLN A 148 15.78 -1.20 0.85
N ALA A 149 14.74 -1.56 0.07
CA ALA A 149 14.46 -2.95 -0.29
C ALA A 149 15.64 -3.59 -1.05
N LYS A 150 16.18 -2.86 -2.05
CA LYS A 150 17.30 -3.33 -2.88
C LYS A 150 18.59 -3.49 -2.09
N VAL A 151 18.91 -2.53 -1.21
CA VAL A 151 20.09 -2.62 -0.34
C VAL A 151 19.99 -3.85 0.56
N ASN A 152 18.85 -4.07 1.21
CA ASN A 152 18.65 -5.24 2.08
C ASN A 152 18.71 -6.57 1.32
N ALA A 153 18.15 -6.63 0.10
CA ALA A 153 18.23 -7.81 -0.75
C ALA A 153 19.68 -8.15 -1.15
N LEU A 154 20.56 -7.16 -1.29
CA LEU A 154 21.98 -7.36 -1.56
C LEU A 154 22.75 -7.85 -0.32
N ILE A 155 22.41 -7.32 0.86
CA ILE A 155 23.03 -7.73 2.13
C ILE A 155 22.70 -9.20 2.45
N LYS A 156 21.43 -9.61 2.32
CA LYS A 156 20.99 -11.00 2.60
C LYS A 156 21.53 -12.05 1.61
N ARG A 157 22.12 -11.64 0.48
CA ARG A 157 22.75 -12.55 -0.49
C ARG A 157 24.22 -12.86 -0.18
N LYS A 158 24.84 -12.12 0.74
CA LYS A 158 26.19 -12.38 1.24
C LYS A 158 26.13 -13.30 2.44
#